data_AF-A0A0T1SNJ2-F1
#
_entry.id   AF-A0A0T1SNJ2-F1
#
_cell.length_a   1.000
_cell.length_b   1.000
_cell.length_c   1.000
_cell.angle_alpha   90.00
_cell.angle_beta   90.00
_cell.angle_gamma   90.00
#
_symmetry.space_group_name_H-M   'P 1'
#
loop_
_entity.id
_entity.type
_entity.pdbx_description
1 polymer ?
#
loop_
_entity_poly.entity_id
_entity_poly.type
_entity_poly.pdbx_seq_one_letter_code
_entity_poly.pdbx_strand_id
1 'polypeptide(L)'
;MPTSVPRDPRDLRDARDTRDAFVPGGECPEVASLVTPYLRIIRAVLPAVEAERFFIRALAAHEEERRRAGAPQLGFSAYLWDGLGETWGGSLAQTSAWEAMQAIRHVVRKAPRADLAAYLHLGLRMSAETQVPVVA
;
A
#
# COMPACT_ATOMS: atom_id res chain seq x y z
N MET A 1 -21.25 -25.70 45.90
CA MET A 1 -21.71 -24.31 46.14
C MET A 1 -20.71 -23.37 45.49
N PRO A 2 -21.13 -22.48 44.57
CA PRO A 2 -20.25 -21.52 43.91
C PRO A 2 -20.15 -20.26 44.77
N THR A 3 -18.93 -19.77 45.01
CA THR A 3 -18.71 -18.41 45.53
C THR A 3 -18.00 -17.61 44.45
N SER A 4 -18.81 -16.81 43.77
CA SER A 4 -18.43 -15.75 42.85
C SER A 4 -17.50 -14.77 43.53
N VAL A 5 -16.29 -14.61 42.99
CA VAL A 5 -15.44 -13.45 43.28
C VAL A 5 -15.88 -12.33 42.34
N PRO A 6 -16.10 -11.09 42.80
CA PRO A 6 -16.37 -9.97 41.91
C PRO A 6 -15.10 -9.66 41.11
N ARG A 7 -15.17 -9.76 39.78
CA ARG A 7 -14.15 -9.17 38.89
C ARG A 7 -14.20 -7.65 39.06
N ASP A 8 -13.08 -7.06 39.45
CA ASP A 8 -12.91 -5.60 39.47
C ASP A 8 -13.11 -5.06 38.04
N PRO A 9 -14.03 -4.11 37.80
CA PRO A 9 -14.25 -3.53 36.47
C PRO A 9 -13.09 -2.64 36.00
N ARG A 10 -12.03 -2.46 36.79
CA ARG A 10 -10.83 -1.69 36.42
C ARG A 10 -9.80 -2.49 35.62
N ASP A 11 -9.78 -3.83 35.73
CA ASP A 11 -8.86 -4.68 34.94
C ASP A 11 -9.28 -4.82 33.46
N LEU A 12 -10.49 -4.39 33.11
CA LEU A 12 -11.00 -4.37 31.73
C LEU A 12 -10.65 -3.08 30.98
N ARG A 13 -10.03 -2.09 31.63
CA ARG A 13 -9.69 -0.82 30.98
C ARG A 13 -8.30 -0.79 30.34
N ASP A 14 -7.41 -1.70 30.69
CA ASP A 14 -6.11 -1.84 30.01
C ASP A 14 -6.16 -2.70 28.74
N ALA A 15 -7.31 -3.29 28.41
CA ALA A 15 -7.55 -3.94 27.12
C ALA A 15 -7.97 -2.97 26.00
N ARG A 16 -7.81 -1.66 26.21
CA ARG A 16 -8.15 -0.60 25.24
C ARG A 16 -7.06 0.45 25.12
N ASP A 17 -5.85 0.09 24.72
CA ASP A 17 -5.05 0.99 23.87
C ASP A 17 -3.78 0.38 23.24
N THR A 18 -3.74 -0.91 22.94
CA THR A 18 -2.95 -1.35 21.79
C THR A 18 -3.80 -1.15 20.54
N ARG A 19 -4.10 0.11 20.24
CA ARG A 19 -4.02 0.51 18.83
C ARG A 19 -2.60 0.13 18.46
N ASP A 20 -2.45 -1.00 17.76
CA ASP A 20 -1.31 -1.22 16.89
C ASP A 20 -0.99 0.15 16.32
N ALA A 21 0.14 0.70 16.75
CA ALA A 21 0.63 1.96 16.24
C ALA A 21 0.92 1.65 14.78
N PHE A 22 -0.11 1.78 13.96
CA PHE A 22 -0.09 1.42 12.57
C PHE A 22 1.00 2.28 11.95
N VAL A 23 2.14 1.67 11.66
CA VAL A 23 3.27 2.37 11.06
C VAL A 23 2.92 2.52 9.58
N PRO A 24 2.67 3.75 9.09
CA PRO A 24 2.37 3.95 7.67
C PRO A 24 3.58 3.48 6.85
N GLY A 25 3.37 2.43 6.03
CA GLY A 25 4.44 1.80 5.26
C GLY A 25 4.94 0.45 5.80
N GLY A 26 4.31 -0.12 6.83
CA GLY A 26 4.79 -1.38 7.40
C GLY A 26 5.98 -1.18 8.35
N GLU A 27 6.58 -2.28 8.81
CA GLU A 27 7.50 -2.30 9.95
C GLU A 27 8.86 -1.60 9.75
N CYS A 28 9.10 -0.92 8.62
CA CYS A 28 10.42 -0.36 8.27
C CYS A 28 10.34 1.15 7.96
N PRO A 29 10.49 2.02 8.98
CA PRO A 29 10.44 3.47 8.83
C PRO A 29 11.43 4.03 7.80
N GLU A 30 12.62 3.46 7.69
CA GLU A 30 13.66 3.88 6.75
C GLU A 30 13.18 3.67 5.31
N VAL A 31 12.56 2.52 5.01
CA VAL A 31 12.01 2.23 3.69
C VAL A 31 10.79 3.10 3.41
N ALA A 32 9.96 3.38 4.41
CA ALA A 32 8.83 4.30 4.27
C ALA A 32 9.26 5.70 3.86
N SER A 33 10.37 6.22 4.41
CA SER A 33 10.91 7.53 4.01
C SER A 33 11.37 7.58 2.55
N LEU A 34 11.85 6.45 2.01
CA LEU A 34 12.27 6.31 0.61
C LEU A 34 11.09 6.07 -0.35
N VAL A 35 10.06 5.34 0.09
CA VAL A 35 8.88 5.00 -0.73
C VAL A 35 7.90 6.15 -0.83
N THR A 36 7.72 6.92 0.25
CA THR A 36 6.71 7.98 0.34
C THR A 36 6.79 9.01 -0.80
N PRO A 37 7.97 9.52 -1.22
CA PRO A 37 8.06 10.43 -2.35
C PRO A 37 7.49 9.86 -3.65
N TYR A 38 7.71 8.57 -3.94
CA TYR A 38 7.19 7.92 -5.14
C TYR A 38 5.68 7.73 -5.09
N LEU A 39 5.12 7.40 -3.92
CA LEU A 39 3.66 7.39 -3.72
C LEU A 39 3.05 8.76 -3.99
N ARG A 40 3.72 9.85 -3.54
CA ARG A 40 3.28 11.22 -3.81
C ARG A 40 3.35 11.58 -5.29
N ILE A 41 4.38 11.14 -6.01
CA ILE A 41 4.51 11.35 -7.46
C ILE A 41 3.32 10.71 -8.18
N ILE A 42 3.04 9.42 -7.95
CA ILE A 42 1.92 8.70 -8.60
C ILE A 42 0.61 9.47 -8.41
N ARG A 43 0.36 9.94 -7.19
CA ARG A 43 -0.85 10.70 -6.85
C ARG A 43 -0.90 12.10 -7.45
N ALA A 44 0.24 12.75 -7.63
CA ALA A 44 0.31 14.09 -8.18
C ALA A 44 0.15 14.11 -9.70
N VAL A 45 0.61 13.05 -10.38
CA VAL A 45 0.62 13.00 -11.86
C VAL A 45 -0.64 12.37 -12.44
N LEU A 46 -1.31 11.46 -11.71
CA LEU A 46 -2.53 10.82 -12.18
C LEU A 46 -3.79 11.50 -11.60
N PRO A 47 -4.91 11.57 -12.36
CA PRO A 47 -6.22 11.87 -11.81
C PRO A 47 -6.55 10.95 -10.63
N ALA A 48 -7.25 11.43 -9.60
CA ALA A 48 -7.49 10.69 -8.36
C ALA A 48 -8.06 9.27 -8.59
N VAL A 49 -9.07 9.15 -9.46
CA VAL A 49 -9.69 7.86 -9.83
C VAL A 49 -8.70 6.93 -10.54
N GLU A 50 -7.84 7.48 -11.39
CA GLU A 50 -6.81 6.71 -12.10
C GLU A 50 -5.69 6.27 -11.15
N ALA A 51 -5.27 7.13 -10.21
CA ALA A 51 -4.31 6.79 -9.17
C ALA A 51 -4.81 5.65 -8.27
N GLU A 52 -6.08 5.70 -7.84
CA GLU A 52 -6.71 4.63 -7.07
C GLU A 52 -6.73 3.31 -7.85
N ARG A 53 -7.21 3.34 -9.11
CA ARG A 53 -7.20 2.15 -9.99
C ARG A 53 -5.79 1.61 -10.18
N PHE A 54 -4.80 2.48 -10.38
CA PHE A 54 -3.41 2.08 -10.52
C PHE A 54 -2.90 1.33 -9.28
N PHE A 55 -3.16 1.83 -8.08
CA PHE A 55 -2.78 1.13 -6.84
C PHE A 55 -3.52 -0.19 -6.64
N ILE A 56 -4.81 -0.28 -7.00
CA ILE A 56 -5.58 -1.54 -6.98
C ILE A 56 -4.95 -2.57 -7.92
N ARG A 57 -4.60 -2.16 -9.15
CA ARG A 57 -3.94 -3.04 -10.13
C ARG A 57 -2.56 -3.48 -9.66
N ALA A 58 -1.78 -2.58 -9.05
CA ALA A 58 -0.51 -2.93 -8.43
C ALA A 58 -0.67 -3.94 -7.29
N LEU A 59 -1.71 -3.82 -6.46
CA LEU A 59 -1.97 -4.78 -5.39
C LEU A 59 -2.30 -6.17 -5.97
N ALA A 60 -3.19 -6.22 -6.95
CA ALA A 60 -3.53 -7.47 -7.64
C ALA A 60 -2.30 -8.11 -8.31
N ALA A 61 -1.43 -7.31 -8.95
CA ALA A 61 -0.19 -7.79 -9.55
C ALA A 61 0.79 -8.36 -8.51
N HIS A 62 0.87 -7.76 -7.33
CA HIS A 62 1.68 -8.25 -6.22
C HIS A 62 1.15 -9.56 -5.65
N GLU A 63 -0.16 -9.66 -5.44
CA GLU A 63 -0.81 -10.90 -4.99
C GLU A 63 -0.63 -12.03 -6.00
N GLU A 64 -0.76 -11.73 -7.29
CA GLU A 64 -0.56 -12.70 -8.37
C GLU A 64 0.88 -13.22 -8.43
N GLU A 65 1.88 -12.32 -8.31
CA GLU A 65 3.29 -12.70 -8.21
C GLU A 65 3.54 -13.61 -7.00
N ARG A 66 2.94 -13.30 -5.84
CA ARG A 66 3.08 -14.13 -4.62
C ARG A 66 2.40 -15.49 -4.76
N ARG A 67 1.18 -15.53 -5.29
CA ARG A 67 0.39 -16.74 -5.48
C ARG A 67 1.10 -17.75 -6.36
N ARG A 68 1.89 -17.26 -7.30
CA ARG A 68 2.60 -18.10 -8.26
C ARG A 68 4.11 -18.17 -8.02
N ALA A 69 4.58 -17.76 -6.84
CA ALA A 69 5.97 -17.89 -6.45
C ALA A 69 6.46 -19.34 -6.62
N GLY A 70 7.60 -19.53 -7.29
CA GLY A 70 8.17 -20.85 -7.58
C GLY A 70 7.87 -21.41 -8.98
N ALA A 71 7.10 -20.69 -9.82
CA ALA A 71 6.88 -21.05 -11.22
C ALA A 71 7.65 -20.11 -12.19
N PRO A 72 7.99 -20.58 -13.41
CA PRO A 72 8.68 -19.76 -14.42
C PRO A 72 7.73 -18.70 -14.98
N GLN A 73 7.79 -17.46 -14.48
CA GLN A 73 6.75 -16.46 -14.76
C GLN A 73 7.22 -15.01 -14.83
N LEU A 74 6.37 -14.20 -15.48
CA LEU A 74 6.61 -12.84 -15.98
C LEU A 74 6.79 -11.75 -14.89
N GLY A 75 6.66 -12.09 -13.61
CA GLY A 75 6.90 -11.18 -12.47
C GLY A 75 5.89 -10.03 -12.34
N PHE A 76 5.96 -9.29 -11.23
CA PHE A 76 5.05 -8.20 -10.87
C PHE A 76 4.79 -7.22 -12.02
N SER A 77 5.84 -6.73 -12.69
CA SER A 77 5.68 -5.68 -13.70
C SER A 77 4.87 -6.17 -14.89
N ALA A 78 5.00 -7.43 -15.29
CA ALA A 78 4.17 -7.96 -16.36
C ALA A 78 2.70 -8.11 -15.94
N TYR A 79 2.43 -8.56 -14.71
CA TYR A 79 1.05 -8.60 -14.20
C TYR A 79 0.44 -7.22 -14.05
N LEU A 80 1.24 -6.23 -13.66
CA LEU A 80 0.79 -4.84 -13.59
C LEU A 80 0.48 -4.31 -14.99
N TRP A 81 1.38 -4.52 -15.96
CA TRP A 81 1.17 -4.11 -17.35
C TRP A 81 -0.13 -4.70 -17.93
N ASP A 82 -0.33 -6.01 -17.75
CA ASP A 82 -1.54 -6.71 -18.17
C ASP A 82 -2.81 -6.11 -17.50
N GLY A 83 -2.74 -5.82 -16.20
CA GLY A 83 -3.86 -5.22 -15.46
C GLY A 83 -4.18 -3.77 -15.81
N LEU A 84 -3.21 -3.02 -16.36
CA LEU A 84 -3.38 -1.63 -16.81
C LEU A 84 -3.91 -1.57 -18.25
N GLY A 85 -3.62 -2.59 -19.06
CA GLY A 85 -4.11 -2.74 -20.43
C GLY A 85 -3.26 -2.01 -21.48
N GLU A 86 -3.57 -2.27 -22.75
CA GLU A 86 -2.76 -1.83 -23.90
C GLU A 86 -2.69 -0.31 -24.10
N THR A 87 -3.62 0.44 -23.53
CA THR A 87 -3.66 1.91 -23.62
C THR A 87 -2.77 2.60 -22.59
N TRP A 88 -2.17 1.84 -21.67
CA TRP A 88 -1.27 2.38 -20.66
C TRP A 88 0.06 2.84 -21.26
N GLY A 89 0.63 3.92 -20.72
CA GLY A 89 1.90 4.49 -21.17
C GLY A 89 1.77 5.45 -22.36
N GLY A 90 0.55 5.84 -22.71
CA GLY A 90 0.29 6.84 -23.76
C GLY A 90 0.55 8.29 -23.33
N SER A 91 0.91 8.53 -22.08
CA SER A 91 1.18 9.86 -21.54
C SER A 91 2.37 9.88 -20.58
N LEU A 92 3.02 11.05 -20.46
CA LEU A 92 4.11 11.27 -19.50
C LEU A 92 3.67 11.02 -18.06
N ALA A 93 2.42 11.31 -17.72
CA ALA A 93 1.86 11.03 -16.40
C ALA A 93 1.86 9.53 -16.09
N GLN A 94 1.36 8.71 -17.03
CA GLN A 94 1.32 7.25 -16.89
C GLN A 94 2.72 6.64 -16.86
N THR A 95 3.64 7.12 -17.71
CA THR A 95 5.05 6.72 -17.68
C THR A 95 5.69 7.08 -16.33
N SER A 96 5.45 8.28 -15.81
CA SER A 96 6.00 8.71 -14.52
C SER A 96 5.47 7.87 -13.36
N ALA A 97 4.16 7.54 -13.37
CA ALA A 97 3.56 6.67 -12.37
C ALA A 97 4.13 5.24 -12.43
N TRP A 98 4.36 4.72 -13.64
CA TRP A 98 5.02 3.44 -13.87
C TRP A 98 6.43 3.43 -13.28
N GLU A 99 7.29 4.39 -13.65
CA GLU A 99 8.67 4.47 -13.14
C GLU A 99 8.72 4.62 -11.61
N ALA A 100 7.82 5.42 -11.04
CA ALA A 100 7.68 5.54 -9.59
C ALA A 100 7.33 4.19 -8.94
N MET A 101 6.42 3.40 -9.51
CA MET A 101 6.08 2.07 -9.01
C MET A 101 7.27 1.10 -9.10
N GLN A 102 8.02 1.15 -10.20
CA GLN A 102 9.21 0.32 -10.37
C GLN A 102 10.30 0.67 -9.34
N ALA A 103 10.46 1.96 -9.02
CA ALA A 103 11.35 2.42 -7.95
C ALA A 103 10.90 1.93 -6.58
N ILE A 104 9.61 2.04 -6.23
CA ILE A 104 9.06 1.50 -4.97
C ILE A 104 9.38 0.01 -4.86
N ARG A 105 9.08 -0.77 -5.90
CA ARG A 105 9.34 -2.20 -5.91
C ARG A 105 10.82 -2.52 -5.74
N HIS A 106 11.69 -1.76 -6.38
CA HIS A 106 13.13 -1.93 -6.26
C HIS A 106 13.62 -1.71 -4.82
N VAL A 107 13.14 -0.66 -4.16
CA VAL A 107 13.48 -0.35 -2.76
C VAL A 107 12.95 -1.45 -1.84
N VAL A 108 11.69 -1.81 -1.95
CA VAL A 108 11.05 -2.83 -1.09
C VAL A 108 11.74 -4.19 -1.23
N ARG A 109 12.08 -4.62 -2.44
CA ARG A 109 12.79 -5.89 -2.67
C ARG A 109 14.17 -5.97 -1.99
N LYS A 110 14.81 -4.83 -1.72
CA LYS A 110 16.11 -4.77 -1.04
C LYS A 110 15.99 -4.80 0.48
N ALA A 111 14.79 -4.71 1.04
CA ALA A 111 14.53 -4.65 2.47
C ALA A 111 13.71 -5.87 2.92
N PRO A 112 14.32 -6.87 3.60
CA PRO A 112 13.66 -8.13 3.95
C PRO A 112 12.40 -8.00 4.82
N ARG A 113 12.29 -6.90 5.58
CA ARG A 113 11.16 -6.60 6.47
C ARG A 113 10.10 -5.70 5.84
N ALA A 114 10.34 -5.23 4.61
CA ALA A 114 9.42 -4.35 3.92
C ALA A 114 8.35 -5.16 3.18
N ASP A 115 7.09 -4.76 3.30
CA ASP A 115 5.97 -5.35 2.59
C ASP A 115 5.42 -4.37 1.55
N LEU A 116 5.43 -4.78 0.27
CA LEU A 116 4.92 -3.95 -0.82
C LEU A 116 3.42 -3.67 -0.64
N ALA A 117 2.64 -4.65 -0.17
CA ALA A 117 1.20 -4.47 0.02
C ALA A 117 0.90 -3.34 1.01
N ALA A 118 1.65 -3.25 2.12
CA ALA A 118 1.52 -2.17 3.10
C ALA A 118 1.72 -0.77 2.50
N TYR A 119 2.69 -0.61 1.60
CA TYR A 119 2.93 0.65 0.90
C TYR A 119 1.86 0.98 -0.15
N LEU A 120 1.33 -0.02 -0.85
CA LEU A 120 0.23 0.18 -1.79
C LEU A 120 -1.06 0.60 -1.06
N HIS A 121 -1.36 0.00 0.09
CA HIS A 121 -2.46 0.44 0.96
C HIS A 121 -2.25 1.85 1.53
N LEU A 122 -1.01 2.27 1.78
CA LEU A 122 -0.70 3.66 2.10
C LEU A 122 -1.04 4.57 0.91
N GLY A 123 -0.63 4.22 -0.31
CA GLY A 123 -0.98 4.95 -1.53
C GLY A 123 -2.49 5.11 -1.74
N LEU A 124 -3.26 4.05 -1.51
CA LEU A 124 -4.73 4.08 -1.60
C LEU A 124 -5.36 5.04 -0.60
N ARG A 125 -4.96 5.01 0.67
CA ARG A 125 -5.49 5.93 1.69
C ARG A 125 -5.15 7.37 1.39
N MET A 126 -3.92 7.62 0.98
CA MET A 126 -3.49 8.93 0.53
C MET A 126 -4.44 9.44 -0.58
N SER A 127 -4.79 8.60 -1.57
CA SER A 127 -5.72 8.98 -2.65
C SER A 127 -7.14 9.29 -2.16
N ALA A 128 -7.63 8.56 -1.15
CA ALA A 128 -8.94 8.81 -0.55
C ALA A 128 -9.00 10.12 0.25
N GLU A 129 -7.95 10.48 0.98
CA GLU A 129 -7.88 11.71 1.80
C GLU A 129 -8.01 13.00 0.98
N THR A 130 -7.63 12.98 -0.30
CA THR A 130 -7.72 14.17 -1.18
C THR A 130 -9.10 14.35 -1.82
N GLN A 131 -10.01 13.39 -1.66
CA GLN A 131 -11.40 13.53 -2.13
C GLN A 131 -12.31 14.26 -1.14
N VAL A 132 -11.82 14.58 0.07
CA VAL A 132 -12.58 15.42 1.02
C VAL A 132 -12.36 16.89 0.64
N PRO A 133 -13.38 17.62 0.14
CA PRO A 133 -13.23 19.04 -0.09
C PRO A 133 -13.00 19.73 1.26
N VAL A 134 -11.93 20.51 1.35
CA VAL A 134 -11.78 21.52 2.41
C VAL A 134 -12.91 22.53 2.18
N VAL A 135 -13.99 22.39 2.93
CA VAL A 135 -15.03 23.43 3.01
C VAL A 135 -14.36 24.62 3.71
N ALA A 136 -14.20 25.71 2.97
CA ALA A 136 -13.74 27.00 3.47
C ALA A 136 -14.80 27.66 4.37
#